data_AF-A8N029-F1
#
_entry.id   AF-A8N029-F1
#
_cell.length_a   1.000
_cell.length_b   1.000
_cell.length_c   1.000
_cell.angle_alpha   90.00
_cell.angle_beta   90.00
_cell.angle_gamma   90.00
#
_symmetry.space_group_name_H-M   'P 1'
#
loop_
_entity.id
_entity.type
_entity.pdbx_description
1 polymer ?
#
loop_
_entity_poly.entity_id
_entity_poly.type
_entity_poly.pdbx_seq_one_letter_code
_entity_poly.pdbx_strand_id
1 'polypeptide(L)'
;MASILTLATRHTQLRDAALRFSTAYKKVTGGRAILIGGGATILLGQMARHTKDLDFNVSKMAPRDVKALNAAGIYVRRIGHTLDRFAATVPESEEDAKDAISIDLAVQRDINALIPFTREIEGVTVADERLLIVLKIQCLPERSVASSKKVGSDFEDVMWCASRLHEENIQLPESLSKQLSEDVIRNFFEAVARHSGGDREDVSMAKFFLKMAKIIPESFED
;
A
#
# COMPACT_ATOMS: atom_id res chain seq x y z
N MET A 1 9.55 12.95 24.02
CA MET A 1 9.89 11.54 24.29
C MET A 1 8.68 10.59 24.31
N ALA A 2 7.44 11.06 24.54
CA ALA A 2 6.25 10.19 24.52
C ALA A 2 5.81 9.70 23.11
N SER A 3 6.18 10.36 22.00
CA SER A 3 5.64 10.02 20.66
C SER A 3 6.38 8.90 19.92
N ILE A 4 7.66 8.61 20.26
CA ILE A 4 8.46 7.60 19.55
C ILE A 4 8.10 6.18 20.05
N LEU A 5 7.93 6.03 21.37
CA LEU A 5 7.47 4.76 21.97
C LEU A 5 6.10 4.35 21.43
N THR A 6 5.17 5.29 21.25
CA THR A 6 3.84 5.01 20.68
C THR A 6 3.90 4.60 19.21
N LEU A 7 4.87 5.10 18.44
CA LEU A 7 5.00 4.76 17.03
C LEU A 7 5.58 3.36 16.82
N ALA A 8 6.64 3.02 17.56
CA ALA A 8 7.25 1.69 17.52
C ALA A 8 6.27 0.60 17.99
N THR A 9 5.49 0.87 19.03
CA THR A 9 4.40 -0.03 19.45
C THR A 9 3.38 -0.20 18.32
N ARG A 10 2.99 0.89 17.64
CA ARG A 10 2.02 0.79 16.55
C ARG A 10 2.55 0.00 15.35
N HIS A 11 3.82 0.16 14.99
CA HIS A 11 4.44 -0.63 13.93
C HIS A 11 4.45 -2.12 14.26
N THR A 12 4.73 -2.46 15.52
CA THR A 12 4.68 -3.85 16.01
C THR A 12 3.26 -4.41 15.89
N GLN A 13 2.24 -3.67 16.34
CA GLN A 13 0.83 -4.07 16.22
C GLN A 13 0.42 -4.32 14.75
N LEU A 14 0.79 -3.42 13.84
CA LEU A 14 0.49 -3.55 12.42
C LEU A 14 1.16 -4.79 11.81
N ARG A 15 2.42 -5.03 12.15
CA ARG A 15 3.20 -6.17 11.69
C ARG A 15 2.61 -7.50 12.19
N ASP A 16 2.29 -7.58 13.48
CA ASP A 16 1.71 -8.78 14.08
C ASP A 16 0.32 -9.08 13.49
N ALA A 17 -0.49 -8.04 13.25
CA ALA A 17 -1.77 -8.18 12.57
C ALA A 17 -1.62 -8.63 11.11
N ALA A 18 -0.64 -8.10 10.38
CA ALA A 18 -0.35 -8.51 9.00
C ALA A 18 0.08 -9.98 8.93
N LEU A 19 0.91 -10.44 9.87
CA LEU A 19 1.35 -11.84 9.99
C LEU A 19 0.19 -12.78 10.32
N ARG A 20 -0.63 -12.42 11.32
CA ARG A 20 -1.82 -13.20 11.70
C ARG A 20 -2.79 -13.33 10.54
N PHE A 21 -3.09 -12.22 9.85
CA PHE A 21 -3.95 -12.24 8.68
C PHE A 21 -3.37 -13.12 7.56
N SER A 22 -2.11 -12.93 7.18
CA SER A 22 -1.46 -13.67 6.09
C SER A 22 -1.43 -15.18 6.36
N THR A 23 -1.12 -15.56 7.61
CA THR A 23 -1.10 -16.95 8.06
C THR A 23 -2.49 -17.58 8.00
N ALA A 24 -3.50 -16.91 8.58
CA ALA A 24 -4.87 -17.40 8.59
C ALA A 24 -5.44 -17.50 7.17
N TYR A 25 -5.22 -16.48 6.33
CA TYR A 25 -5.70 -16.44 4.95
C TYR A 25 -5.10 -17.57 4.11
N LYS A 26 -3.78 -17.78 4.17
CA LYS A 26 -3.11 -18.88 3.48
C LYS A 26 -3.62 -20.23 3.94
N LYS A 27 -3.78 -20.44 5.26
CA LYS A 27 -4.28 -21.70 5.84
C LYS A 27 -5.71 -22.01 5.43
N VAL A 28 -6.61 -21.02 5.48
CA VAL A 28 -8.05 -21.20 5.24
C VAL A 28 -8.37 -21.30 3.76
N THR A 29 -7.75 -20.46 2.93
CA THR A 29 -8.14 -20.32 1.52
C THR A 29 -7.19 -21.05 0.57
N GLY A 30 -5.95 -21.34 0.99
CA GLY A 30 -4.86 -21.73 0.10
C GLY A 30 -4.48 -20.65 -0.92
N GLY A 31 -5.00 -19.43 -0.76
CA GLY A 31 -4.79 -18.30 -1.66
C GLY A 31 -3.52 -17.51 -1.35
N ARG A 32 -3.28 -16.48 -2.15
CA ARG A 32 -2.21 -15.50 -1.98
C ARG A 32 -2.77 -14.17 -1.47
N ALA A 33 -2.01 -13.51 -0.61
CA ALA A 33 -2.29 -12.16 -0.12
C ALA A 33 -1.01 -11.34 -0.25
N ILE A 34 -1.12 -10.10 -0.72
CA ILE A 34 0.01 -9.15 -0.84
C ILE A 34 -0.36 -7.92 -0.02
N LEU A 35 0.45 -7.62 0.99
CA LEU A 35 0.36 -6.37 1.74
C LEU A 35 0.82 -5.21 0.85
N ILE A 36 0.00 -4.17 0.75
CA ILE A 36 0.27 -2.94 0.00
C ILE A 36 0.10 -1.71 0.91
N GLY A 37 0.20 -0.51 0.33
CA GLY A 37 -0.14 0.73 1.03
C GLY A 37 0.84 1.08 2.15
N GLY A 38 0.37 1.86 3.13
CA GLY A 38 1.24 2.39 4.19
C GLY A 38 1.82 1.31 5.11
N GLY A 39 1.09 0.20 5.31
CA GLY A 39 1.59 -0.94 6.07
C GLY A 39 2.79 -1.60 5.41
N ALA A 40 2.73 -1.81 4.08
CA ALA A 40 3.86 -2.31 3.31
C ALA A 40 5.07 -1.39 3.38
N THR A 41 4.86 -0.08 3.22
CA THR A 41 5.91 0.94 3.32
C THR A 41 6.65 0.92 4.66
N ILE A 42 5.93 0.73 5.77
CA ILE A 42 6.54 0.55 7.11
C ILE A 42 7.39 -0.72 7.15
N LEU A 43 6.84 -1.86 6.69
CA LEU A 43 7.55 -3.15 6.73
C LEU A 43 8.81 -3.16 5.84
N LEU A 44 8.86 -2.34 4.79
CA LEU A 44 10.04 -2.16 3.95
C LEU A 44 11.09 -1.21 4.54
N GLY A 45 10.82 -0.53 5.65
CA GLY A 45 11.83 0.27 6.36
C GLY A 45 11.52 1.76 6.55
N GLN A 46 10.39 2.29 6.06
CA GLN A 46 10.06 3.71 6.25
C GLN A 46 9.53 3.99 7.67
N MET A 47 10.44 4.05 8.64
CA MET A 47 10.09 4.16 10.07
C MET A 47 9.41 5.48 10.46
N ALA A 48 9.51 6.54 9.64
CA ALA A 48 8.78 7.79 9.86
C ALA A 48 7.30 7.71 9.44
N ARG A 49 6.89 6.64 8.74
CA ARG A 49 5.55 6.51 8.18
C ARG A 49 4.52 6.18 9.25
N HIS A 50 3.42 6.93 9.26
CA HIS A 50 2.29 6.73 10.17
C HIS A 50 1.07 6.16 9.44
N THR A 51 0.71 4.90 9.69
CA THR A 51 -0.57 4.33 9.24
C THR A 51 -1.34 3.71 10.41
N LYS A 52 -2.65 3.53 10.25
CA LYS A 52 -3.52 2.94 11.27
C LYS A 52 -4.14 1.62 10.81
N ASP A 53 -4.20 1.41 9.52
CA ASP A 53 -4.81 0.30 8.82
C ASP A 53 -3.79 -0.42 7.93
N LEU A 54 -4.19 -1.61 7.50
CA LEU A 54 -3.48 -2.43 6.53
C LEU A 54 -4.31 -2.55 5.26
N ASP A 55 -3.65 -2.64 4.11
CA ASP A 55 -4.29 -2.85 2.82
C ASP A 55 -3.73 -4.13 2.21
N PHE A 56 -4.59 -5.08 1.82
CA PHE A 56 -4.16 -6.30 1.13
C PHE A 56 -4.90 -6.50 -0.19
N ASN A 57 -4.14 -6.86 -1.21
CA ASN A 57 -4.68 -7.54 -2.39
C ASN A 57 -4.71 -9.05 -2.11
N VAL A 58 -5.83 -9.70 -2.36
CA VAL A 58 -6.03 -11.14 -2.13
C VAL A 58 -6.48 -11.86 -3.40
N SER A 59 -6.04 -13.09 -3.59
CA SER A 59 -6.31 -13.86 -4.82
C SER A 59 -7.78 -14.20 -5.05
N LYS A 60 -8.53 -14.39 -3.97
CA LYS A 60 -9.93 -14.84 -3.98
C LYS A 60 -10.58 -14.60 -2.62
N MET A 61 -11.90 -14.49 -2.61
CA MET A 61 -12.69 -14.47 -1.38
C MET A 61 -14.12 -14.96 -1.68
N ALA A 62 -14.44 -16.16 -1.24
CA ALA A 62 -15.79 -16.73 -1.31
C ALA A 62 -16.51 -16.63 0.05
N PRO A 63 -17.86 -16.75 0.11
CA PRO A 63 -18.60 -16.73 1.37
C PRO A 63 -18.12 -17.76 2.41
N ARG A 64 -17.67 -18.94 1.95
CA ARG A 64 -17.08 -19.96 2.83
C ARG A 64 -15.75 -19.53 3.45
N ASP A 65 -14.95 -18.77 2.69
CA ASP A 65 -13.64 -18.28 3.14
C ASP A 65 -13.82 -17.23 4.23
N VAL A 66 -14.82 -16.34 4.07
CA VAL A 66 -15.24 -15.37 5.10
C VAL A 66 -15.62 -16.08 6.40
N LYS A 67 -16.49 -17.10 6.33
CA LYS A 67 -16.91 -17.86 7.53
C LYS A 67 -15.72 -18.52 8.22
N ALA A 68 -14.79 -19.09 7.45
CA ALA A 68 -13.63 -19.79 7.99
C ALA A 68 -12.56 -18.82 8.56
N LEU A 69 -12.39 -17.63 7.97
CA LEU A 69 -11.57 -16.57 8.54
C LEU A 69 -12.14 -16.05 9.87
N ASN A 70 -13.47 -15.85 9.93
CA ASN A 70 -14.14 -15.45 11.17
C ASN A 70 -13.95 -16.50 12.28
N ALA A 71 -14.03 -17.78 11.94
CA ALA A 71 -13.75 -18.88 12.87
C ALA A 71 -12.28 -18.95 13.30
N ALA A 72 -11.36 -18.38 12.52
CA ALA A 72 -9.94 -18.25 12.85
C ALA A 72 -9.60 -16.93 13.60
N GLY A 73 -10.60 -16.17 14.05
CA GLY A 73 -10.40 -14.93 14.79
C GLY A 73 -10.07 -13.71 13.92
N ILE A 74 -10.30 -13.79 12.61
CA ILE A 74 -10.16 -12.67 11.66
C ILE A 74 -11.56 -12.27 11.20
N TYR A 75 -12.09 -11.17 11.72
CA TYR A 75 -13.48 -10.78 11.44
C TYR A 75 -13.59 -10.08 10.08
N VAL A 76 -14.02 -10.82 9.07
CA VAL A 76 -14.20 -10.37 7.70
C VAL A 76 -15.68 -10.13 7.38
N ARG A 77 -15.95 -9.04 6.66
CA ARG A 77 -17.26 -8.72 6.08
C ARG A 77 -17.09 -8.06 4.70
N ARG A 78 -18.06 -8.26 3.81
CA ARG A 78 -18.08 -7.57 2.51
C ARG A 78 -18.38 -6.07 2.70
N ILE A 79 -17.79 -5.21 1.88
CA ILE A 79 -18.06 -3.76 1.87
C ILE A 79 -18.86 -3.41 0.62
N GLY A 80 -19.99 -2.73 0.79
CA GLY A 80 -20.79 -2.20 -0.31
C GLY A 80 -21.38 -3.27 -1.23
N HIS A 81 -21.71 -2.87 -2.46
CA HIS A 81 -22.30 -3.74 -3.48
C HIS A 81 -21.26 -4.37 -4.41
N THR A 82 -19.97 -4.00 -4.28
CA THR A 82 -18.91 -4.54 -5.13
C THR A 82 -18.54 -5.96 -4.66
N LEU A 83 -18.39 -6.87 -5.62
CA LEU A 83 -18.12 -8.27 -5.29
C LEU A 83 -16.70 -8.51 -4.75
N ASP A 84 -15.80 -7.55 -4.96
CA ASP A 84 -14.36 -7.72 -4.82
C ASP A 84 -13.76 -6.94 -3.63
N ARG A 85 -14.56 -6.34 -2.75
CA ARG A 85 -14.08 -5.56 -1.60
C ARG A 85 -14.59 -6.10 -0.26
N PHE A 86 -13.69 -6.22 0.72
CA PHE A 86 -13.99 -6.70 2.07
C PHE A 86 -13.25 -5.86 3.10
N ALA A 87 -13.80 -5.74 4.30
CA ALA A 87 -13.06 -5.26 5.46
C ALA A 87 -12.79 -6.46 6.34
N ALA A 88 -11.58 -6.51 6.89
CA ALA A 88 -11.26 -7.41 7.98
C ALA A 88 -10.82 -6.62 9.22
N THR A 89 -10.94 -7.27 10.36
CA THR A 89 -10.50 -6.72 11.63
C THR A 89 -9.76 -7.81 12.39
N VAL A 90 -8.53 -7.51 12.81
CA VAL A 90 -7.69 -8.40 13.61
C VAL A 90 -7.65 -7.85 15.03
N PRO A 91 -8.31 -8.49 16.00
CA PRO A 91 -8.32 -8.02 17.38
C PRO A 91 -6.95 -8.25 18.02
N GLU A 92 -6.42 -7.30 18.77
CA GLU A 92 -5.13 -7.42 19.46
C GLU A 92 -5.17 -8.43 20.62
N SER A 93 -6.33 -8.57 21.28
CA SER A 93 -6.62 -9.60 22.29
C SER A 93 -8.01 -10.21 22.04
N GLU A 94 -8.29 -11.37 22.65
CA GLU A 94 -9.64 -11.96 22.59
C GLU A 94 -10.67 -11.14 23.40
N GLU A 95 -10.22 -10.24 24.27
CA GLU A 95 -11.05 -9.58 25.28
C GLU A 95 -11.51 -8.16 24.90
N ASP A 96 -10.80 -7.45 24.00
CA ASP A 96 -11.14 -6.06 23.65
C ASP A 96 -11.12 -5.76 22.14
N ALA A 97 -12.29 -5.50 21.56
CA ALA A 97 -12.46 -5.09 20.17
C ALA A 97 -12.01 -3.63 19.88
N LYS A 98 -11.71 -2.83 20.93
CA LYS A 98 -11.35 -1.41 20.79
C LYS A 98 -9.97 -1.19 20.19
N ASP A 99 -9.07 -2.16 20.33
CA ASP A 99 -7.68 -2.07 19.85
C ASP A 99 -7.47 -2.85 18.55
N ALA A 100 -8.53 -3.16 17.81
CA ALA A 100 -8.40 -3.99 16.62
C ALA A 100 -7.79 -3.25 15.41
N ILE A 101 -6.92 -3.95 14.68
CA ILE A 101 -6.33 -3.45 13.43
C ILE A 101 -7.33 -3.69 12.29
N SER A 102 -7.72 -2.59 11.62
CA SER A 102 -8.54 -2.65 10.41
C SER A 102 -7.69 -3.04 9.20
N ILE A 103 -8.25 -3.87 8.33
CA ILE A 103 -7.65 -4.30 7.08
C ILE A 103 -8.65 -4.07 5.94
N ASP A 104 -8.26 -3.32 4.91
CA ASP A 104 -8.98 -3.26 3.64
C ASP A 104 -8.50 -4.38 2.72
N LEU A 105 -9.43 -5.13 2.14
CA LEU A 105 -9.15 -6.28 1.29
C LEU A 105 -9.75 -6.04 -0.10
N ALA A 106 -8.92 -6.10 -1.12
CA ALA A 106 -9.33 -6.10 -2.52
C ALA A 106 -9.02 -7.44 -3.17
N VAL A 107 -10.02 -8.05 -3.81
CA VAL A 107 -9.81 -9.28 -4.60
C VAL A 107 -9.17 -8.90 -5.93
N GLN A 108 -7.94 -9.36 -6.14
CA GLN A 108 -7.14 -9.08 -7.34
C GLN A 108 -6.98 -10.38 -8.15
N ARG A 109 -7.64 -10.46 -9.31
CA ARG A 109 -7.69 -11.69 -10.12
C ARG A 109 -6.36 -12.07 -10.73
N ASP A 110 -5.53 -11.08 -11.06
CA ASP A 110 -4.21 -11.21 -11.66
C ASP A 110 -3.07 -11.12 -10.63
N ILE A 111 -3.36 -11.37 -9.34
CA ILE A 111 -2.38 -11.29 -8.26
C ILE A 111 -1.08 -12.06 -8.52
N ASN A 112 -1.14 -13.14 -9.32
CA ASN A 112 0.05 -13.92 -9.69
C ASN A 112 1.05 -13.12 -10.53
N ALA A 113 0.57 -12.17 -11.34
CA ALA A 113 1.43 -11.27 -12.11
C ALA A 113 2.16 -10.26 -11.20
N LEU A 114 1.67 -10.04 -9.97
CA LEU A 114 2.25 -9.12 -9.00
C LEU A 114 3.32 -9.77 -8.12
N ILE A 115 3.30 -11.11 -7.96
CA ILE A 115 4.24 -11.85 -7.10
C ILE A 115 5.72 -11.60 -7.40
N PRO A 116 6.18 -11.42 -8.66
CA PRO A 116 7.57 -11.06 -8.93
C PRO A 116 8.01 -9.69 -8.36
N PHE A 117 7.06 -8.86 -7.94
CA PHE A 117 7.26 -7.52 -7.39
C PHE A 117 6.90 -7.47 -5.89
N THR A 118 7.15 -8.57 -5.19
CA THR A 118 6.97 -8.68 -3.75
C THR A 118 8.24 -9.19 -3.06
N ARG A 119 8.31 -8.96 -1.76
CA ARG A 119 9.32 -9.51 -0.83
C ARG A 119 8.60 -10.26 0.28
N GLU A 120 9.19 -11.36 0.76
CA GLU A 120 8.69 -12.03 1.96
C GLU A 120 9.39 -11.42 3.18
N ILE A 121 8.63 -10.80 4.07
CA ILE A 121 9.14 -10.14 5.28
C ILE A 121 8.40 -10.75 6.48
N GLU A 122 9.13 -11.47 7.32
CA GLU A 122 8.59 -12.10 8.53
C GLU A 122 7.34 -12.97 8.30
N GLY A 123 7.22 -13.63 7.14
CA GLY A 123 6.07 -14.47 6.80
C GLY A 123 4.87 -13.71 6.20
N VAL A 124 5.07 -12.42 5.86
CA VAL A 124 4.13 -11.60 5.11
C VAL A 124 4.69 -11.36 3.72
N THR A 125 3.89 -11.61 2.69
CA THR A 125 4.23 -11.21 1.32
C THR A 125 3.88 -9.72 1.15
N VAL A 126 4.91 -8.88 1.00
CA VAL A 126 4.82 -7.41 0.96
C VAL A 126 5.15 -6.92 -0.45
N ALA A 127 4.34 -6.03 -1.02
CA ALA A 127 4.68 -5.35 -2.27
C ALA A 127 5.97 -4.57 -2.10
N ASP A 128 6.92 -4.71 -3.04
CA ASP A 128 8.18 -3.99 -2.98
C ASP A 128 8.04 -2.54 -3.48
N GLU A 129 9.14 -1.78 -3.43
CA GLU A 129 9.19 -0.38 -3.82
C GLU A 129 8.75 -0.16 -5.28
N ARG A 130 8.97 -1.14 -6.18
CA ARG A 130 8.60 -1.07 -7.60
C ARG A 130 7.09 -1.14 -7.77
N LEU A 131 6.43 -2.07 -7.06
CA LEU A 131 4.97 -2.20 -7.12
C LEU A 131 4.29 -1.05 -6.36
N LEU A 132 4.80 -0.68 -5.18
CA LEU A 132 4.23 0.39 -4.37
C LEU A 132 4.23 1.73 -5.10
N ILE A 133 5.33 2.12 -5.74
CA ILE A 133 5.39 3.42 -6.44
C ILE A 133 4.37 3.52 -7.57
N VAL A 134 4.17 2.43 -8.33
CA VAL A 134 3.18 2.38 -9.42
C VAL A 134 1.77 2.54 -8.86
N LEU A 135 1.42 1.76 -7.84
CA LEU A 135 0.10 1.83 -7.21
C LEU A 135 -0.18 3.24 -6.65
N LYS A 136 0.82 3.88 -6.05
CA LYS A 136 0.68 5.23 -5.48
C LYS A 136 0.48 6.29 -6.56
N ILE A 137 1.26 6.25 -7.65
CA ILE A 137 1.11 7.16 -8.79
C ILE A 137 -0.29 7.02 -9.40
N GLN A 138 -0.79 5.79 -9.56
CA GLN A 138 -2.12 5.54 -10.14
C GLN A 138 -3.27 5.97 -9.23
N CYS A 139 -3.17 5.76 -7.91
CA CYS A 139 -4.27 6.06 -6.99
C CYS A 139 -4.40 7.55 -6.66
N LEU A 140 -3.31 8.32 -6.70
CA LEU A 140 -3.30 9.71 -6.25
C LEU A 140 -4.28 10.62 -7.05
N PRO A 141 -4.39 10.51 -8.39
CA PRO A 141 -5.39 11.23 -9.18
C PRO A 141 -6.85 10.96 -8.79
N GLU A 142 -7.15 9.76 -8.31
CA GLU A 142 -8.51 9.32 -7.94
C GLU A 142 -8.90 9.77 -6.53
N ARG A 143 -7.96 10.29 -5.73
CA ARG A 143 -8.25 10.82 -4.40
C ARG A 143 -9.04 12.11 -4.50
N SER A 144 -10.18 12.17 -3.81
CA SER A 144 -10.95 13.42 -3.69
C SER A 144 -10.16 14.49 -2.94
N VAL A 145 -10.44 15.77 -3.23
CA VAL A 145 -9.83 16.92 -2.53
C VAL A 145 -10.05 16.86 -1.00
N ALA A 146 -11.17 16.29 -0.56
CA ALA A 146 -11.46 16.05 0.86
C ALA A 146 -10.53 15.02 1.54
N SER A 147 -9.73 14.29 0.76
CA SER A 147 -8.77 13.29 1.21
C SER A 147 -7.34 13.83 1.27
N SER A 148 -7.15 15.13 1.51
CA SER A 148 -5.83 15.81 1.47
C SER A 148 -4.72 15.11 2.27
N LYS A 149 -5.03 14.58 3.46
CA LYS A 149 -4.06 13.79 4.25
C LYS A 149 -3.57 12.54 3.53
N LYS A 150 -4.45 11.85 2.78
CA LYS A 150 -4.07 10.68 1.99
C LYS A 150 -3.20 11.07 0.81
N VAL A 151 -3.46 12.22 0.19
CA VAL A 151 -2.63 12.73 -0.91
C VAL A 151 -1.21 13.03 -0.44
N GLY A 152 -1.04 13.72 0.69
CA GLY A 152 0.29 13.98 1.26
C GLY A 152 1.04 12.69 1.62
N SER A 153 0.36 11.72 2.26
CA SER A 153 0.97 10.41 2.53
C SER A 153 1.33 9.62 1.27
N ASP A 154 0.46 9.63 0.24
CA ASP A 154 0.73 8.96 -1.02
C ASP A 154 1.92 9.62 -1.76
N PHE A 155 2.05 10.95 -1.69
CA PHE A 155 3.21 11.70 -2.20
C PHE A 155 4.50 11.32 -1.47
N GLU A 156 4.54 11.37 -0.13
CA GLU A 156 5.71 10.96 0.66
C GLU A 156 6.13 9.51 0.35
N ASP A 157 5.16 8.60 0.20
CA ASP A 157 5.41 7.20 -0.17
C ASP A 157 6.07 7.08 -1.57
N VAL A 158 5.63 7.89 -2.54
CA VAL A 158 6.25 7.95 -3.89
C VAL A 158 7.69 8.46 -3.81
N MET A 159 7.93 9.55 -3.07
CA MET A 159 9.26 10.13 -2.92
C MET A 159 10.24 9.13 -2.29
N TRP A 160 9.79 8.45 -1.23
CA TRP A 160 10.59 7.45 -0.55
C TRP A 160 10.89 6.24 -1.46
N CYS A 161 9.88 5.70 -2.15
CA CYS A 161 10.09 4.59 -3.08
C CYS A 161 11.06 4.98 -4.21
N ALA A 162 10.92 6.18 -4.78
CA ALA A 162 11.81 6.66 -5.85
C ALA A 162 13.26 6.79 -5.37
N SER A 163 13.48 7.35 -4.17
CA SER A 163 14.82 7.43 -3.57
C SER A 163 15.43 6.05 -3.39
N ARG A 164 14.68 5.09 -2.83
CA ARG A 164 15.12 3.71 -2.61
C ARG A 164 15.48 3.00 -3.91
N LEU A 165 14.64 3.12 -4.95
CA LEU A 165 14.91 2.55 -6.26
C LEU A 165 16.18 3.13 -6.88
N HIS A 166 16.41 4.43 -6.74
CA HIS A 166 17.63 5.08 -7.20
C HIS A 166 18.87 4.62 -6.41
N GLU A 167 18.82 4.66 -5.08
CA GLU A 167 19.92 4.27 -4.18
C GLU A 167 20.34 2.80 -4.37
N GLU A 168 19.38 1.91 -4.56
CA GLU A 168 19.63 0.47 -4.79
C GLU A 168 19.89 0.14 -6.26
N ASN A 169 19.86 1.14 -7.16
CA ASN A 169 19.98 0.97 -8.61
C ASN A 169 19.00 -0.08 -9.17
N ILE A 170 17.77 -0.09 -8.64
CA ILE A 170 16.69 -0.98 -9.06
C ILE A 170 15.86 -0.24 -10.11
N GLN A 171 15.71 -0.87 -11.27
CA GLN A 171 14.88 -0.34 -12.35
C GLN A 171 13.43 -0.83 -12.24
N LEU A 172 12.51 0.01 -12.69
CA LEU A 172 11.10 -0.37 -12.85
C LEU A 172 10.97 -1.34 -14.05
N PRO A 173 10.50 -2.58 -13.84
CA PRO A 173 10.32 -3.54 -14.92
C PRO A 173 9.33 -3.04 -15.97
N GLU A 174 9.52 -3.42 -17.23
CA GLU A 174 8.68 -2.99 -18.36
C GLU A 174 7.18 -3.26 -18.12
N SER A 175 6.85 -4.40 -17.50
CA SER A 175 5.47 -4.79 -17.15
C SER A 175 4.79 -3.84 -16.15
N LEU A 176 5.57 -3.17 -15.30
CA LEU A 176 5.09 -2.17 -14.36
C LEU A 176 5.12 -0.78 -14.99
N SER A 177 6.18 -0.44 -15.74
CA SER A 177 6.32 0.83 -16.44
C SER A 177 5.17 1.08 -17.44
N LYS A 178 4.70 0.05 -18.15
CA LYS A 178 3.55 0.16 -19.07
C LYS A 178 2.25 0.60 -18.41
N GLN A 179 2.15 0.50 -17.08
CA GLN A 179 0.98 0.94 -16.32
C GLN A 179 1.02 2.44 -16.00
N LEU A 180 2.15 3.10 -16.24
CA LEU A 180 2.38 4.53 -16.05
C LEU A 180 2.42 5.23 -17.41
N SER A 181 1.26 5.36 -18.06
CA SER A 181 1.17 6.16 -19.28
C SER A 181 1.46 7.64 -19.00
N GLU A 182 1.76 8.40 -20.06
CA GLU A 182 1.98 9.84 -19.94
C GLU A 182 0.80 10.55 -19.26
N ASP A 183 -0.44 10.16 -19.57
CA ASP A 183 -1.65 10.69 -18.95
C ASP A 183 -1.72 10.38 -17.45
N VAL A 184 -1.35 9.16 -17.04
CA VAL A 184 -1.32 8.78 -15.61
C VAL A 184 -0.31 9.64 -14.85
N ILE A 185 0.88 9.84 -15.43
CA ILE A 185 1.94 10.65 -14.83
C ILE A 185 1.52 12.13 -14.78
N ARG A 186 0.90 12.65 -15.84
CA ARG A 186 0.39 14.03 -15.90
C ARG A 186 -0.68 14.27 -14.82
N ASN A 187 -1.65 13.38 -14.74
CA ASN A 187 -2.71 13.43 -13.73
C ASN A 187 -2.15 13.34 -12.30
N PHE A 188 -1.09 12.56 -12.09
CA PHE A 188 -0.38 12.52 -10.81
C PHE A 188 0.20 13.88 -10.45
N PHE A 189 0.94 14.53 -11.36
CA PHE A 189 1.52 15.84 -11.09
C PHE A 189 0.46 16.94 -10.88
N GLU A 190 -0.64 16.90 -11.63
CA GLU A 190 -1.76 17.82 -11.40
C GLU A 190 -2.36 17.63 -10.01
N ALA A 191 -2.47 16.39 -9.53
CA ALA A 191 -2.99 16.10 -8.21
C ALA A 191 -2.02 16.53 -7.09
N VAL A 192 -0.70 16.40 -7.28
CA VAL A 192 0.32 16.98 -6.40
C VAL A 192 0.19 18.51 -6.37
N ALA A 193 0.16 19.18 -7.52
CA ALA A 193 0.04 20.63 -7.61
C ALA A 193 -1.21 21.16 -6.90
N ARG A 194 -2.36 20.48 -7.05
CA ARG A 194 -3.60 20.83 -6.34
C ARG A 194 -3.47 20.68 -4.83
N HIS A 195 -2.76 19.66 -4.35
CA HIS A 195 -2.55 19.43 -2.92
C HIS A 195 -1.68 20.52 -2.29
N SER A 196 -0.61 20.90 -2.97
CA SER A 196 0.35 21.90 -2.49
C SER A 196 -0.14 23.34 -2.67
N GLY A 197 -1.43 23.55 -2.98
CA GLY A 197 -1.99 24.89 -3.17
C GLY A 197 -1.44 25.64 -4.38
N GLY A 198 -0.91 24.90 -5.38
CA GLY A 198 -0.23 25.47 -6.54
C GLY A 198 1.27 25.71 -6.33
N ASP A 199 1.84 25.29 -5.19
CA ASP A 199 3.29 25.29 -5.00
C ASP A 199 3.98 24.39 -6.03
N ARG A 200 4.95 24.97 -6.73
CA ARG A 200 5.72 24.28 -7.77
C ARG A 200 6.84 23.43 -7.18
N GLU A 201 7.23 23.66 -5.92
CA GLU A 201 8.36 22.96 -5.29
C GLU A 201 8.11 21.45 -5.17
N ASP A 202 6.94 21.03 -4.68
CA ASP A 202 6.57 19.61 -4.57
C ASP A 202 6.51 18.91 -5.93
N VAL A 203 6.00 19.60 -6.96
CA VAL A 203 5.94 19.08 -8.33
C VAL A 203 7.36 18.92 -8.89
N SER A 204 8.22 19.93 -8.73
CA SER A 204 9.61 19.89 -9.14
C SER A 204 10.39 18.80 -8.41
N MET A 205 10.15 18.63 -7.11
CA MET A 205 10.77 17.58 -6.31
C MET A 205 10.34 16.20 -6.79
N ALA A 206 9.04 15.95 -7.01
CA ALA A 206 8.59 14.68 -7.57
C ALA A 206 9.17 14.41 -8.97
N LYS A 207 9.22 15.41 -9.85
CA LYS A 207 9.88 15.27 -11.16
C LYS A 207 11.34 14.86 -11.01
N PHE A 208 12.08 15.50 -10.10
CA PHE A 208 13.48 15.18 -9.84
C PHE A 208 13.66 13.71 -9.43
N PHE A 209 12.96 13.25 -8.38
CA PHE A 209 13.12 11.87 -7.90
C PHE A 209 12.63 10.83 -8.91
N LEU A 210 11.54 11.09 -9.62
CA LEU A 210 11.04 10.16 -10.66
C LEU A 210 11.98 10.08 -11.87
N LYS A 211 12.66 11.17 -12.25
CA LYS A 211 13.73 11.17 -13.27
C LYS A 211 14.94 10.38 -12.78
N MET A 212 15.40 10.61 -11.54
CA MET A 212 16.52 9.88 -10.93
C MET A 212 16.29 8.36 -10.84
N ALA A 213 15.04 7.96 -10.55
CA ALA A 213 14.61 6.56 -10.53
C ALA A 213 14.32 5.98 -11.93
N LYS A 214 14.49 6.78 -13.01
CA LYS A 214 14.18 6.40 -14.41
C LYS A 214 12.74 5.92 -14.61
N ILE A 215 11.80 6.48 -13.85
CA ILE A 215 10.36 6.16 -13.94
C ILE A 215 9.71 7.01 -15.04
N ILE A 216 10.16 8.26 -15.18
CA ILE A 216 9.72 9.17 -16.24
C ILE A 216 10.93 9.56 -17.10
N PRO A 217 10.73 9.87 -18.40
CA PRO A 217 11.83 10.29 -19.26
C PRO A 217 12.39 11.65 -18.83
N GLU A 218 13.68 11.90 -19.13
CA GLU A 218 14.32 13.19 -18.84
C GLU A 218 13.61 14.36 -19.55
N SER A 219 13.06 14.08 -20.74
CA SER A 219 12.29 15.00 -21.56
C SER A 219 10.85 15.24 -21.07
N PHE A 220 10.41 14.59 -19.99
CA PHE A 220 9.11 14.89 -19.40
C PHE A 220 9.15 16.33 -18.86
N GLU A 221 8.40 17.23 -19.52
CA GLU A 221 8.50 18.68 -19.39
C GLU A 221 8.39 19.18 -17.94
N ASP A 222 9.05 20.30 -17.65
CA ASP A 222 8.94 21.08 -16.41
C ASP A 222 7.67 21.95 -16.35
#